data_AF-A0A183CC20-F1
#
_entry.id   AF-A0A183CC20-F1
#
_cell.length_a   1.000
_cell.length_b   1.000
_cell.length_c   1.000
_cell.angle_alpha   90.00
_cell.angle_beta   90.00
_cell.angle_gamma   90.00
#
_symmetry.space_group_name_H-M   'P 1'
#
loop_
_entity.id
_entity.type
_entity.pdbx_description
1 polymer ?
#
loop_
_entity_poly.entity_id
_entity_poly.type
_entity_poly.pdbx_seq_one_letter_code
_entity_poly.pdbx_strand_id
1 'polypeptide(L)'
;MVVSPVVKRMLSVEMREKQQRTLNLDGLDITMEQFMQFLESISFNALHARILPNPTNVLELLKLADYFQMDWLKERCEAHLINCVEIPLIERFLLIERYRLNNLKDFFLRCLNADKLRAFLRANCERLSSAGTISEEFWVELAMRQ
;
A
#
# COMPACT_ATOMS: atom_id res chain seq x y z
N MET A 1 -13.66 12.51 -12.97
CA MET A 1 -12.69 12.60 -11.86
C MET A 1 -13.05 11.52 -10.86
N VAL A 2 -12.17 10.55 -10.61
CA VAL A 2 -12.39 9.60 -9.51
C VAL A 2 -12.06 10.36 -8.23
N VAL A 3 -13.09 10.75 -7.49
CA VAL A 3 -12.93 11.55 -6.26
C VAL A 3 -12.69 10.59 -5.10
N SER A 4 -11.61 10.80 -4.34
CA SER A 4 -11.35 10.07 -3.10
C SER A 4 -12.62 10.07 -2.22
N PRO A 5 -13.12 8.90 -1.77
CA PRO A 5 -14.27 8.83 -0.87
C PRO A 5 -14.07 9.62 0.42
N VAL A 6 -12.83 9.61 0.94
CA VAL A 6 -12.42 10.37 2.14
C VAL A 6 -12.56 11.86 1.90
N VAL A 7 -11.97 12.39 0.82
CA VAL A 7 -12.07 13.82 0.47
C VAL A 7 -13.52 14.23 0.21
N LYS A 8 -14.29 13.39 -0.51
CA LYS A 8 -15.71 13.63 -0.76
C LYS A 8 -16.48 13.76 0.56
N ARG A 9 -16.22 12.87 1.52
CA ARG A 9 -16.85 12.91 2.84
C ARG A 9 -16.43 14.17 3.61
N MET A 10 -15.13 14.42 3.75
CA MET A 10 -14.56 15.60 4.43
C MET A 10 -15.17 16.93 3.95
N LEU A 11 -15.42 17.06 2.65
CA LEU A 11 -15.97 18.28 2.06
C LEU A 11 -17.51 18.32 2.00
N SER A 12 -18.18 17.17 2.17
CA SER A 12 -19.65 17.10 2.12
C SER A 12 -20.30 17.47 3.46
N VAL A 13 -19.74 16.97 4.57
CA VAL A 13 -20.26 17.18 5.93
C VAL A 13 -19.58 18.38 6.61
N GLU A 14 -20.17 18.92 7.68
CA GLU A 14 -19.61 20.06 8.45
C GLU A 14 -18.40 19.67 9.31
N MET A 15 -17.39 19.09 8.68
CA MET A 15 -16.08 18.86 9.30
C MET A 15 -15.23 20.14 9.24
N ARG A 16 -14.18 20.18 10.06
CA ARG A 16 -13.26 21.34 10.12
C ARG A 16 -12.62 21.62 8.77
N GLU A 17 -12.30 20.57 8.02
CA GLU A 17 -11.70 20.63 6.69
C GLU A 17 -12.59 21.40 5.70
N LYS A 18 -13.93 21.22 5.77
CA LYS A 18 -14.89 21.97 4.94
C LYS A 18 -14.95 23.45 5.35
N GLN A 19 -14.98 23.71 6.66
CA GLN A 19 -15.08 25.07 7.21
C GLN A 19 -13.81 25.89 6.91
N GLN A 20 -12.64 25.29 7.11
CA GLN A 20 -11.35 25.94 6.95
C GLN A 20 -10.83 25.89 5.50
N ARG A 21 -11.40 25.02 4.65
CA ARG A 21 -10.92 24.73 3.28
C ARG A 21 -9.46 24.30 3.24
N THR A 22 -9.00 23.65 4.31
CA THR A 22 -7.63 23.16 4.48
C THR A 22 -7.69 21.71 4.96
N LEU A 23 -6.70 20.92 4.53
CA LEU A 23 -6.50 19.56 5.02
C LEU A 23 -5.12 19.52 5.67
N ASN A 24 -5.06 19.11 6.93
CA ASN A 24 -3.79 18.90 7.61
C ASN A 24 -3.31 17.45 7.39
N LEU A 25 -2.06 17.31 6.94
CA LEU A 25 -1.39 16.03 6.70
C LEU A 25 -0.34 15.71 7.77
N ASP A 26 -0.25 16.52 8.83
CA ASP A 26 0.63 16.28 9.97
C ASP A 26 0.40 14.88 10.57
N GLY A 27 1.49 14.22 10.94
CA GLY A 27 1.46 12.86 11.48
C GLY A 27 1.41 11.75 10.43
N LEU A 28 1.27 12.09 9.14
CA LEU A 28 1.48 11.12 8.07
C LEU A 28 2.95 10.88 7.76
N ASP A 29 3.88 11.72 8.22
CA ASP A 29 5.32 11.61 7.87
C ASP A 29 5.50 11.52 6.34
N ILE A 30 4.99 12.54 5.64
CA ILE A 30 5.03 12.67 4.18
C ILE A 30 5.53 14.06 3.84
N THR A 31 6.45 14.13 2.89
CA THR A 31 6.99 15.40 2.39
C THR A 31 6.04 16.04 1.38
N MET A 32 6.16 17.36 1.20
CA MET A 32 5.40 18.08 0.18
C MET A 32 5.64 17.51 -1.23
N GLU A 33 6.88 17.08 -1.52
CA GLU A 33 7.22 16.46 -2.81
C GLU A 33 6.47 15.15 -3.04
N GLN A 34 6.46 14.26 -2.04
CA GLN A 34 5.71 12.99 -2.11
C GLN A 34 4.21 13.23 -2.27
N PHE A 35 3.67 14.24 -1.59
CA PHE A 35 2.27 14.63 -1.74
C PHE A 35 1.96 15.18 -3.15
N MET A 36 2.87 16.00 -3.71
CA MET A 36 2.72 16.48 -5.09
C MET A 36 2.76 15.34 -6.11
N GLN A 37 3.66 14.37 -5.96
CA GLN A 37 3.69 13.17 -6.80
C GLN A 37 2.37 12.38 -6.72
N PHE A 38 1.78 12.28 -5.54
CA PHE A 38 0.45 11.69 -5.38
C PHE A 38 -0.63 12.49 -6.12
N LEU A 39 -0.68 13.81 -5.94
CA LEU A 39 -1.64 14.66 -6.66
C LEU A 39 -1.51 14.54 -8.18
N GLU A 40 -0.27 14.49 -8.66
CA GLU A 40 0.05 14.27 -10.07
C GLU A 40 -0.39 12.90 -10.54
N SER A 41 -0.31 11.85 -9.71
CA SER A 41 -0.78 10.49 -10.04
C SER A 41 -2.29 10.36 -10.16
N ILE A 42 -3.06 11.25 -9.48
CA ILE A 42 -4.54 11.21 -9.45
C ILE A 42 -5.21 12.30 -10.28
N SER A 43 -4.43 13.28 -10.75
CA SER A 43 -4.91 14.39 -11.57
C SER A 43 -5.53 13.90 -12.88
N PHE A 44 -6.44 14.67 -13.48
CA PHE A 44 -7.00 14.34 -14.80
C PHE A 44 -5.91 14.20 -15.87
N ASN A 45 -4.84 14.99 -15.75
CA ASN A 45 -3.67 14.87 -16.60
C ASN A 45 -2.88 13.59 -16.34
N ALA A 46 -3.05 12.90 -15.20
CA ALA A 46 -2.39 11.62 -14.90
C ALA A 46 -2.83 10.48 -15.83
N LEU A 47 -4.03 10.60 -16.42
CA LEU A 47 -4.47 9.67 -17.46
C LEU A 47 -3.59 9.78 -18.72
N HIS A 48 -2.84 10.88 -18.89
CA HIS A 48 -1.95 11.16 -20.02
C HIS A 48 -0.47 11.31 -19.62
N ALA A 49 -0.18 11.80 -18.41
CA ALA A 49 1.13 11.97 -17.80
C ALA A 49 1.32 10.91 -16.71
N ARG A 50 2.03 9.86 -17.09
CA ARG A 50 2.17 8.60 -16.36
C ARG A 50 3.15 8.72 -15.19
N ILE A 51 2.77 9.34 -14.07
CA ILE A 51 3.44 8.99 -12.81
C ILE A 51 2.90 7.64 -12.40
N LEU A 52 3.60 6.61 -12.87
CA LEU A 52 3.40 5.24 -12.44
C LEU A 52 4.17 5.03 -11.13
N PRO A 53 3.67 4.14 -10.26
CA PRO A 53 4.47 3.63 -9.17
C PRO A 53 5.80 3.11 -9.72
N ASN A 54 6.87 3.46 -9.03
CA ASN A 54 8.23 3.06 -9.32
C ASN A 54 8.95 2.74 -8.00
N PRO A 55 10.16 2.18 -8.02
CA PRO A 55 10.85 1.77 -6.80
C PRO A 55 11.05 2.87 -5.75
N THR A 56 11.16 4.14 -6.16
CA THR A 56 11.46 5.26 -5.25
C THR A 56 10.22 5.90 -4.66
N ASN A 57 9.04 5.76 -5.29
CA ASN A 57 7.81 6.42 -4.83
C ASN A 57 6.69 5.46 -4.42
N VAL A 58 6.77 4.16 -4.74
CA VAL A 58 5.64 3.22 -4.58
C VAL A 58 5.16 3.10 -3.13
N LEU A 59 6.06 3.19 -2.14
CA LEU A 59 5.68 3.07 -0.73
C LEU A 59 4.86 4.27 -0.24
N GLU A 60 5.25 5.47 -0.66
CA GLU A 60 4.56 6.71 -0.27
C GLU A 60 3.26 6.89 -1.04
N LEU A 61 3.24 6.53 -2.33
CA LEU A 61 2.02 6.46 -3.10
C LEU A 61 1.04 5.45 -2.51
N LEU A 62 1.51 4.28 -2.07
CA LEU A 62 0.68 3.27 -1.43
C LEU A 62 0.07 3.79 -0.13
N LYS A 63 0.88 4.44 0.71
CA LYS A 63 0.46 5.03 1.98
C LYS A 63 -0.61 6.11 1.78
N LEU A 64 -0.42 7.00 0.81
CA LEU A 64 -1.41 8.03 0.45
C LEU A 64 -2.66 7.43 -0.18
N ALA A 65 -2.51 6.42 -1.04
CA ALA A 65 -3.64 5.71 -1.63
C ALA A 65 -4.50 5.04 -0.56
N ASP A 66 -3.90 4.39 0.43
CA ASP A 66 -4.62 3.80 1.55
C ASP A 66 -5.32 4.85 2.41
N TYR A 67 -4.60 5.91 2.79
CA TYR A 67 -5.15 7.02 3.59
C TYR A 67 -6.36 7.69 2.92
N PHE A 68 -6.26 7.97 1.62
CA PHE A 68 -7.33 8.59 0.85
C PHE A 68 -8.34 7.58 0.27
N GLN A 69 -8.22 6.29 0.58
CA GLN A 69 -9.08 5.21 0.08
C GLN A 69 -9.21 5.22 -1.45
N MET A 70 -8.06 5.31 -2.12
CA MET A 70 -7.94 5.31 -3.57
C MET A 70 -7.58 3.91 -4.06
N ASP A 71 -8.56 3.00 -4.01
CA ASP A 71 -8.37 1.57 -4.29
C ASP A 71 -7.68 1.32 -5.63
N TRP A 72 -8.07 2.03 -6.70
CA TRP A 72 -7.45 1.90 -8.02
C TRP A 72 -5.94 2.24 -8.03
N LEU A 73 -5.51 3.20 -7.20
CA LEU A 73 -4.09 3.58 -7.08
C LEU A 73 -3.36 2.54 -6.23
N LYS A 74 -4.04 2.02 -5.19
CA LYS A 74 -3.54 0.92 -4.38
C LYS A 74 -3.26 -0.32 -5.24
N GLU A 75 -4.20 -0.71 -6.11
CA GLU A 75 -4.04 -1.80 -7.06
C GLU A 75 -2.85 -1.60 -8.01
N ARG A 76 -2.62 -0.36 -8.48
CA ARG A 76 -1.43 -0.04 -9.29
C ARG A 76 -0.13 -0.18 -8.50
N CYS A 77 -0.12 0.24 -7.24
CA CYS A 77 1.03 0.04 -6.36
C CYS A 77 1.30 -1.45 -6.13
N GLU A 78 0.26 -2.26 -5.91
CA GLU A 78 0.37 -3.72 -5.78
C GLU A 78 0.99 -4.36 -7.03
N ALA A 79 0.51 -3.98 -8.22
CA ALA A 79 1.03 -4.50 -9.48
C ALA A 79 2.52 -4.19 -9.68
N HIS A 80 2.97 -3.01 -9.26
CA HIS A 80 4.39 -2.66 -9.27
C HIS A 80 5.17 -3.47 -8.23
N LEU A 81 4.67 -3.56 -7.00
CA LEU A 81 5.32 -4.28 -5.90
C LEU A 81 5.54 -5.76 -6.23
N ILE A 82 4.64 -6.41 -6.96
CA ILE A 82 4.80 -7.82 -7.37
C ILE A 82 6.14 -8.05 -8.10
N ASN A 83 6.54 -7.13 -8.98
CA ASN A 83 7.73 -7.27 -9.82
C ASN A 83 8.93 -6.41 -9.37
N CYS A 84 8.78 -5.60 -8.33
CA CYS A 84 9.81 -4.68 -7.84
C CYS A 84 10.97 -5.46 -7.18
N VAL A 85 12.14 -5.47 -7.82
CA VAL A 85 13.34 -6.18 -7.33
C VAL A 85 14.14 -5.34 -6.35
N GLU A 86 13.99 -4.03 -6.45
CA GLU A 86 14.65 -3.02 -5.63
C GLU A 86 14.14 -3.05 -4.18
N ILE A 87 12.90 -3.50 -3.96
CA ILE A 87 12.34 -3.69 -2.63
C ILE A 87 12.45 -5.17 -2.25
N PRO A 88 13.16 -5.52 -1.17
CA PRO A 88 13.31 -6.89 -0.71
C PRO A 88 11.97 -7.61 -0.56
N LEU A 89 11.94 -8.89 -0.91
CA LEU A 89 10.71 -9.69 -0.91
C LEU A 89 10.01 -9.69 0.46
N ILE A 90 10.79 -9.75 1.55
CA ILE A 90 10.26 -9.67 2.92
C ILE A 90 9.63 -8.31 3.24
N GLU A 91 10.17 -7.21 2.74
CA GLU A 91 9.58 -5.89 2.97
C GLU A 91 8.24 -5.77 2.25
N ARG A 92 8.16 -6.26 1.01
CA ARG A 92 6.89 -6.33 0.28
C ARG A 92 5.87 -7.21 0.98
N PHE A 93 6.30 -8.33 1.55
CA PHE A 93 5.44 -9.23 2.30
C PHE A 93 4.81 -8.55 3.54
N LEU A 94 5.61 -7.78 4.27
CA LEU A 94 5.14 -7.04 5.46
C LEU A 94 4.12 -5.93 5.14
N LEU A 95 4.02 -5.49 3.88
CA LEU A 95 3.01 -4.51 3.46
C LEU A 95 1.62 -5.12 3.30
N ILE A 96 1.51 -6.45 3.15
CA ILE A 96 0.27 -7.13 2.76
C ILE A 96 -0.84 -6.86 3.76
N GLU A 97 -0.61 -7.16 5.04
CA GLU A 97 -1.63 -6.94 6.06
C GLU A 97 -1.81 -5.46 6.38
N ARG A 98 -0.68 -4.72 6.48
CA ARG A 98 -0.68 -3.30 6.82
C ARG A 98 -1.60 -2.48 5.90
N TYR A 99 -1.57 -2.76 4.60
CA TYR A 99 -2.35 -2.02 3.60
C TYR A 99 -3.44 -2.87 2.94
N ARG A 100 -3.70 -4.09 3.43
CA ARG A 100 -4.69 -5.04 2.88
C ARG A 100 -4.52 -5.23 1.37
N LEU A 101 -3.34 -5.70 0.96
CA LEU A 101 -2.93 -5.87 -0.44
C LEU A 101 -3.25 -7.27 -0.96
N ASN A 102 -4.48 -7.47 -1.44
CA ASN A 102 -4.99 -8.78 -1.83
C ASN A 102 -4.28 -9.36 -3.06
N ASN A 103 -3.92 -8.53 -4.06
CA ASN A 103 -3.22 -9.01 -5.25
C ASN A 103 -1.79 -9.42 -4.91
N LEU A 104 -1.12 -8.65 -4.04
CA LEU A 104 0.21 -9.02 -3.56
C LEU A 104 0.15 -10.29 -2.72
N LYS A 105 -0.84 -10.43 -1.82
CA LYS A 105 -1.11 -11.66 -1.07
C LYS A 105 -1.26 -12.86 -2.00
N ASP A 106 -2.12 -12.76 -3.00
CA ASP A 106 -2.35 -13.83 -3.97
C ASP A 106 -1.09 -14.20 -4.74
N PHE A 107 -0.26 -13.23 -5.10
CA PHE A 107 1.05 -13.47 -5.73
C PHE A 107 1.95 -14.31 -4.83
N PHE A 108 2.13 -13.94 -3.56
CA PHE A 108 2.93 -14.71 -2.61
C PHE A 108 2.40 -16.13 -2.43
N LEU A 109 1.09 -16.26 -2.31
CA LEU A 109 0.41 -17.54 -2.14
C LEU A 109 0.49 -18.45 -3.38
N ARG A 110 0.74 -17.89 -4.58
CA ARG A 110 0.99 -18.67 -5.82
C ARG A 110 2.47 -19.00 -6.01
N CYS A 111 3.37 -18.08 -5.66
CA CYS A 111 4.81 -18.22 -5.92
C CYS A 111 5.53 -19.08 -4.88
N LEU A 112 5.04 -19.10 -3.64
CA LEU A 112 5.62 -19.88 -2.56
C LEU A 112 4.78 -21.14 -2.33
N ASN A 113 5.27 -22.30 -2.79
CA ASN A 113 4.75 -23.58 -2.32
C ASN A 113 5.11 -23.79 -0.84
N ALA A 114 4.54 -24.81 -0.18
CA ALA A 114 4.73 -25.06 1.25
C ALA A 114 6.20 -25.05 1.70
N ASP A 115 7.09 -25.69 0.94
CA ASP A 115 8.52 -25.77 1.26
C ASP A 115 9.23 -24.41 1.11
N LYS A 116 8.98 -23.69 0.01
CA LYS A 116 9.56 -22.35 -0.22
C LYS A 116 9.05 -21.35 0.80
N LEU A 117 7.77 -21.44 1.16
CA LEU A 117 7.17 -20.61 2.20
C LEU A 117 7.85 -20.89 3.54
N ARG A 118 7.99 -22.16 3.94
CA ARG A 118 8.67 -22.53 5.20
C ARG A 118 10.12 -22.03 5.23
N ALA A 119 10.85 -22.16 4.12
CA ALA A 119 12.22 -21.64 4.01
C ALA A 119 12.26 -20.11 4.11
N PHE A 120 11.35 -19.42 3.42
CA PHE A 120 11.22 -17.97 3.48
C PHE A 120 10.92 -17.47 4.90
N LEU A 121 9.97 -18.10 5.59
CA LEU A 121 9.60 -17.75 6.96
C LEU A 121 10.76 -17.97 7.94
N ARG A 122 11.45 -19.11 7.82
CA ARG A 122 12.63 -19.41 8.65
C ARG A 122 13.75 -18.39 8.42
N ALA A 123 14.01 -18.03 7.17
CA ALA A 123 15.06 -17.07 6.82
C ALA A 123 14.76 -15.64 7.31
N ASN A 124 13.48 -15.30 7.58
CA ASN A 124 13.05 -13.96 7.95
C ASN A 124 12.41 -13.87 9.35
N CYS A 125 12.56 -14.91 10.18
CA CYS A 125 11.89 -15.04 11.48
C CYS A 125 12.08 -13.81 12.40
N GLU A 126 13.30 -13.27 12.48
CA GLU A 126 13.62 -12.09 13.31
C GLU A 126 12.94 -10.81 12.81
N ARG A 127 12.86 -10.63 11.48
CA ARG A 127 12.19 -9.48 10.86
C ARG A 127 10.68 -9.56 11.04
N LEU A 128 10.11 -10.76 10.90
CA LEU A 128 8.68 -10.99 11.13
C LEU A 128 8.28 -10.77 12.58
N SER A 129 9.17 -11.09 13.53
CA SER A 129 8.94 -10.88 14.96
C SER A 129 9.02 -9.41 15.37
N SER A 130 9.80 -8.60 14.66
CA SER A 130 10.00 -7.17 14.98
C SER A 130 9.05 -6.22 14.23
N ALA A 131 8.50 -6.61 13.07
CA ALA A 131 7.75 -5.74 12.18
C ALA A 131 6.28 -5.44 12.59
N GLY A 132 5.88 -5.80 13.80
CA GLY A 132 4.46 -5.83 14.17
C GLY A 132 3.84 -7.12 13.65
N THR A 133 3.19 -7.86 14.55
CA THR A 133 2.81 -9.25 14.36
C THR A 133 1.95 -9.42 13.11
N ILE A 134 2.43 -10.24 12.19
CA ILE A 134 1.52 -10.85 11.20
C ILE A 134 0.40 -11.55 11.96
N SER A 135 -0.85 -11.31 11.57
CA SER A 135 -2.00 -11.87 12.31
C SER A 135 -1.96 -13.41 12.30
N GLU A 136 -2.41 -14.03 13.40
CA GLU A 136 -2.56 -15.49 13.47
C GLU A 136 -3.44 -16.02 12.34
N GLU A 137 -4.45 -15.25 11.92
CA GLU A 137 -5.33 -15.59 10.79
C GLU A 137 -4.54 -15.73 9.49
N PHE A 138 -3.63 -14.80 9.21
CA PHE A 138 -2.79 -14.85 8.02
C PHE A 138 -1.78 -16.00 8.08
N TRP A 139 -1.25 -16.32 9.26
CA TRP A 139 -0.45 -17.52 9.47
C TRP A 139 -1.24 -18.80 9.20
N VAL A 140 -2.47 -18.88 9.67
CA VAL A 140 -3.36 -20.03 9.43
C VAL A 140 -3.65 -20.15 7.94
N GLU A 141 -3.96 -19.08 7.24
CA GLU A 141 -4.23 -19.12 5.80
C GLU A 141 -3.01 -19.58 4.99
N LEU A 142 -1.82 -19.15 5.40
CA LEU A 142 -0.54 -19.62 4.85
C LEU A 142 -0.29 -21.11 5.15
N ALA A 143 -0.67 -21.59 6.33
CA ALA A 143 -0.47 -22.97 6.76
C ALA A 143 -1.50 -23.94 6.16
N MET A 144 -2.75 -23.52 5.96
CA MET A 144 -3.86 -24.32 5.42
C MET A 144 -3.74 -24.64 3.93
N ARG A 145 -2.75 -24.05 3.22
CA ARG A 145 -2.36 -24.45 1.86
C ARG A 145 -1.39 -25.65 1.82
N GLN A 146 -1.03 -26.22 2.97
CA GLN A 146 -0.22 -27.44 3.08
C GLN A 146 -1.06 -28.70 2.85
#